data_AF-A0A3M2RBU6-F1
#
_entry.id   AF-A0A3M2RBU6-F1
#
_cell.length_a   1.000
_cell.length_b   1.000
_cell.length_c   1.000
_cell.angle_alpha   90.00
_cell.angle_beta   90.00
_cell.angle_gamma   90.00
#
_symmetry.space_group_name_H-M   'P 1'
#
loop_
_entity.id
_entity.type
_entity.pdbx_description
1 polymer ?
#
loop_
_entity_poly.entity_id
_entity_poly.type
_entity_poly.pdbx_seq_one_letter_code
_entity_poly.pdbx_strand_id
1 'polypeptide(L)'
;MAKLHLELTGVEMAFETAKGPFIALDNVNLKIKKGEFVSLIGHSGCGKSTVLNIVAGLLQASKGGCVLDGHEVNSPGPERAVVFQNHALMPWLTVYENVELAVRQVFKRTMSRQERKEWILHNLELVNMAHAAGKRPGEISGGMAQRVGIARALAMKPSVLLMDEPFGALDALTRAHLQDSLMDIQQELNNTVIMITHDVDEAVLLSDRIIMMTNGPSATVGEDLRIELPRPRDRVALADNPEYVHYRQEVLSFLYEKQRKFETINTRRNNQQKASGDTIPAKATA
;
A
#
# COMPACT_ATOMS: atom_id res chain seq x y z
N MET A 1 3.64 28.44 -2.94
CA MET A 1 4.28 27.11 -2.90
C MET A 1 3.21 26.10 -2.53
N ALA A 2 3.08 24.99 -3.28
CA ALA A 2 2.12 23.94 -2.91
C ALA A 2 2.51 23.38 -1.54
N LYS A 3 1.58 23.39 -0.58
CA LYS A 3 1.83 22.91 0.78
C LYS A 3 2.03 21.40 0.73
N LEU A 4 3.17 20.91 1.22
CA LEU A 4 3.42 19.47 1.37
C LEU A 4 2.40 18.90 2.35
N HIS A 5 1.77 17.79 1.96
CA HIS A 5 0.75 17.13 2.77
C HIS A 5 1.38 16.04 3.64
N LEU A 6 2.21 15.18 3.04
CA LEU A 6 2.95 14.14 3.73
C LEU A 6 4.44 14.21 3.36
N GLU A 7 5.31 14.12 4.36
CA GLU A 7 6.77 14.14 4.20
C GLU A 7 7.42 13.06 5.05
N LEU A 8 8.23 12.20 4.42
CA LEU A 8 9.19 11.33 5.09
C LEU A 8 10.58 11.93 4.90
N THR A 9 11.32 12.11 5.99
CA THR A 9 12.67 12.69 5.98
C THR A 9 13.65 11.76 6.67
N GLY A 10 14.64 11.28 5.92
CA GLY A 10 15.74 10.46 6.45
C GLY A 10 15.28 9.21 7.18
N VAL A 11 14.18 8.60 6.74
CA VAL A 11 13.56 7.49 7.48
C VAL A 11 14.42 6.24 7.37
N GLU A 12 14.89 5.76 8.52
CA GLU A 12 15.57 4.47 8.67
C GLU A 12 14.71 3.54 9.52
N MET A 13 14.69 2.26 9.16
CA MET A 13 14.04 1.23 9.97
C MET A 13 14.96 0.03 10.13
N ALA A 14 15.36 -0.23 11.37
CA ALA A 14 16.11 -1.42 11.76
C ALA A 14 15.26 -2.33 12.65
N PHE A 15 15.28 -3.63 12.36
CA PHE A 15 14.66 -4.66 13.18
C PHE A 15 15.73 -5.43 13.93
N GLU A 16 15.53 -5.63 15.23
CA GLU A 16 16.41 -6.50 16.00
C GLU A 16 16.14 -7.97 15.63
N THR A 17 17.20 -8.68 15.23
CA THR A 17 17.11 -10.12 14.94
C THR A 17 18.17 -10.88 15.73
N ALA A 18 17.99 -12.18 15.90
CA ALA A 18 18.96 -13.04 16.60
C ALA A 18 20.37 -13.03 15.96
N LYS A 19 20.50 -12.59 14.70
CA LYS A 19 21.78 -12.48 13.97
C LYS A 19 22.35 -11.06 13.94
N GLY A 20 21.73 -10.11 14.65
CA GLY A 20 22.09 -8.69 14.65
C GLY A 20 20.99 -7.80 14.04
N PRO A 21 21.21 -6.47 14.00
CA PRO A 21 20.24 -5.52 13.46
C PRO A 21 20.06 -5.72 11.94
N PHE A 22 18.83 -5.93 11.50
CA PHE A 22 18.43 -5.97 10.10
C PHE A 22 17.89 -4.61 9.68
N ILE A 23 18.66 -3.87 8.89
CA ILE A 23 18.23 -2.58 8.35
C ILE A 23 17.33 -2.86 7.15
N ALA A 24 16.02 -2.62 7.32
CA ALA A 24 15.03 -2.80 6.27
C ALA A 24 15.00 -1.58 5.34
N LEU A 25 15.00 -0.38 5.92
CA LEU A 25 14.95 0.90 5.22
C LEU A 25 16.13 1.76 5.61
N ASP A 26 16.72 2.44 4.63
CA ASP A 26 17.85 3.34 4.83
C ASP A 26 17.62 4.66 4.08
N ASN A 27 17.61 5.76 4.84
CA ASN A 27 17.47 7.13 4.34
C ASN A 27 16.33 7.32 3.31
N VAL A 28 15.13 6.84 3.64
CA VAL A 28 13.95 7.02 2.78
C VAL A 28 13.44 8.46 2.89
N ASN A 29 13.42 9.15 1.75
CA ASN A 29 12.92 10.52 1.63
C ASN A 29 11.79 10.56 0.60
N LEU A 30 10.62 11.05 1.00
CA LEU A 30 9.46 11.10 0.12
C LEU A 30 8.58 12.31 0.47
N LYS A 31 8.14 13.03 -0.55
CA LYS A 31 7.31 14.23 -0.41
C LYS A 31 6.07 14.08 -1.27
N ILE A 32 4.89 14.09 -0.65
CA ILE A 32 3.62 13.88 -1.33
C ILE A 32 2.72 15.10 -1.15
N LYS A 33 2.12 15.56 -2.25
CA LYS A 33 1.18 16.68 -2.22
C LYS A 33 -0.22 16.19 -1.90
N LYS A 34 -1.05 17.12 -1.41
CA LYS A 34 -2.46 16.83 -1.16
C LYS A 34 -3.16 16.44 -2.46
N GLY A 35 -3.94 15.36 -2.43
CA GLY A 35 -4.69 14.86 -3.59
C GLY A 35 -3.86 14.07 -4.61
N GLU A 36 -2.56 13.86 -4.38
CA GLU A 36 -1.76 12.97 -5.23
C GLU A 36 -2.10 11.49 -4.96
N PHE A 37 -2.17 10.71 -6.03
CA PHE A 37 -2.17 9.25 -5.96
C PHE A 37 -0.75 8.74 -6.22
N VAL A 38 -0.16 8.05 -5.23
CA VAL A 38 1.22 7.57 -5.28
C VAL A 38 1.24 6.05 -5.15
N SER A 39 1.89 5.37 -6.09
CA SER A 39 2.15 3.93 -5.96
C SER A 39 3.58 3.66 -5.54
N LEU A 40 3.78 2.74 -4.59
CA LEU A 40 5.07 2.21 -4.21
C LEU A 40 5.25 0.84 -4.86
N ILE A 41 6.26 0.74 -5.72
CA ILE A 41 6.64 -0.50 -6.39
C ILE A 41 8.07 -0.89 -5.99
N GLY A 42 8.33 -2.19 -5.94
CA GLY A 42 9.66 -2.73 -5.67
C GLY A 42 9.58 -4.22 -5.38
N HIS A 43 10.73 -4.87 -5.28
CA HIS A 43 10.81 -6.32 -5.06
C HIS A 43 10.15 -6.74 -3.74
N SER A 44 9.75 -8.01 -3.66
CA SER A 44 9.27 -8.56 -2.38
C SER A 44 10.34 -8.43 -1.30
N GLY A 45 9.95 -7.98 -0.11
CA GLY A 45 10.86 -7.78 1.02
C GLY A 45 11.72 -6.51 1.00
N CYS A 46 11.50 -5.56 0.07
CA CYS A 46 12.21 -4.27 0.11
C CYS A 46 11.68 -3.26 1.14
N GLY A 47 10.67 -3.61 1.95
CA GLY A 47 10.18 -2.74 3.02
C GLY A 47 9.07 -1.76 2.61
N LYS A 48 8.35 -1.98 1.50
CA LYS A 48 7.16 -1.19 1.11
C LYS A 48 6.13 -1.11 2.25
N SER A 49 5.74 -2.27 2.79
CA SER A 49 4.78 -2.34 3.91
C SER A 49 5.35 -1.69 5.17
N THR A 50 6.67 -1.67 5.35
CA THR A 50 7.34 -0.94 6.43
C THR A 50 7.14 0.57 6.28
N VAL A 51 7.35 1.13 5.07
CA VAL A 51 7.08 2.54 4.78
C VAL A 51 5.60 2.86 5.04
N LEU A 52 4.69 2.04 4.55
CA LEU A 52 3.25 2.25 4.74
C LEU A 52 2.85 2.21 6.22
N ASN A 53 3.39 1.29 7.01
CA ASN A 53 3.13 1.21 8.45
C ASN A 53 3.70 2.41 9.23
N ILE A 54 4.84 2.96 8.79
CA ILE A 54 5.40 4.20 9.36
C ILE A 54 4.47 5.38 9.06
N VAL A 55 4.01 5.51 7.81
CA VAL A 55 3.05 6.55 7.43
C VAL A 55 1.72 6.40 8.18
N ALA A 56 1.28 5.18 8.45
CA ALA A 56 0.09 4.89 9.24
C ALA A 56 0.25 5.20 10.74
N GLY A 57 1.48 5.42 11.22
CA GLY A 57 1.79 5.54 12.64
C GLY A 57 1.71 4.22 13.41
N LEU A 58 1.67 3.08 12.71
CA LEU A 58 1.64 1.73 13.30
C LEU A 58 3.05 1.25 13.68
N LEU A 59 4.07 1.81 13.04
CA LEU A 59 5.47 1.52 13.30
C LEU A 59 6.23 2.84 13.47
N GLN A 60 7.07 2.93 14.48
CA GLN A 60 7.96 4.09 14.65
C GLN A 60 9.27 3.83 13.94
N ALA A 61 9.72 4.82 13.16
CA ALA A 61 11.02 4.76 12.50
C ALA A 61 12.16 4.74 13.53
N SER A 62 13.25 4.03 13.23
CA SER A 62 14.44 4.01 14.09
C SER A 62 15.21 5.34 14.04
N LYS A 63 15.21 5.99 12.86
CA LYS A 63 15.69 7.36 12.67
C LYS A 63 14.84 8.09 11.64
N GLY A 64 14.97 9.41 11.62
CA GLY A 64 14.16 10.27 10.77
C GLY A 64 12.73 10.39 11.30
N GLY A 65 11.82 10.83 10.44
CA GLY A 65 10.44 11.03 10.85
C GLY A 65 9.47 11.14 9.67
N CYS A 66 8.19 11.06 10.00
CA CYS A 66 7.08 11.24 9.08
C CYS A 66 6.21 12.40 9.59
N VAL A 67 5.85 13.32 8.71
CA VAL A 67 5.06 14.51 9.02
C VAL A 67 3.84 14.56 8.11
N LEU A 68 2.65 14.70 8.70
CA LEU A 68 1.37 14.88 8.02
C LEU A 68 0.76 16.22 8.38
N ASP A 69 0.49 17.09 7.40
CA ASP A 69 -0.04 18.44 7.58
C ASP A 69 0.72 19.27 8.64
N GLY A 70 2.04 19.09 8.70
CA GLY A 70 2.92 19.77 9.66
C GLY A 70 2.96 19.16 11.06
N HIS A 71 2.27 18.03 11.29
CA HIS A 71 2.26 17.31 12.56
C HIS A 71 3.02 15.99 12.44
N GLU A 72 3.83 15.67 13.45
CA GLU A 72 4.59 14.42 13.47
C GLU A 72 3.67 13.19 13.61
N VAL A 73 3.96 12.16 12.82
CA VAL A 73 3.24 10.88 12.82
C VAL A 73 3.86 9.94 13.85
N ASN A 74 3.38 10.01 15.09
CA ASN A 74 3.89 9.17 16.19
C ASN A 74 2.94 8.04 16.61
N SER A 75 1.69 8.11 16.19
CA SER A 75 0.64 7.12 16.50
C SER A 75 -0.40 7.07 15.38
N PRO A 76 -1.22 6.01 15.30
CA PRO A 76 -2.33 5.95 14.36
C PRO A 76 -3.40 7.00 14.66
N GLY A 77 -4.11 7.46 13.63
CA GLY A 77 -5.17 8.45 13.76
C GLY A 77 -6.23 8.34 12.65
N PRO A 78 -7.47 8.81 12.88
CA PRO A 78 -8.59 8.64 11.95
C PRO A 78 -8.40 9.33 10.60
N GLU A 79 -7.51 10.32 10.52
CA GLU A 79 -7.11 11.01 9.30
C GLU A 79 -6.32 10.12 8.32
N ARG A 80 -5.82 8.97 8.77
CA ARG A 80 -5.12 7.96 7.96
C ARG A 80 -5.84 6.62 8.06
N ALA A 81 -6.44 6.18 6.96
CA ALA A 81 -7.07 4.87 6.91
C ALA A 81 -6.17 3.86 6.20
N VAL A 82 -6.12 2.63 6.71
CA VAL A 82 -5.30 1.55 6.14
C VAL A 82 -6.19 0.42 5.64
N VAL A 83 -5.96 0.00 4.39
CA VAL A 83 -6.49 -1.22 3.79
C VAL A 83 -5.36 -2.24 3.74
N PHE A 84 -5.44 -3.27 4.57
CA PHE A 84 -4.44 -4.34 4.63
C PHE A 84 -4.75 -5.44 3.60
N GLN A 85 -3.69 -6.11 3.12
CA GLN A 85 -3.80 -7.29 2.26
C GLN A 85 -4.63 -8.43 2.87
N ASN A 86 -4.52 -8.64 4.19
CA ASN A 86 -5.28 -9.67 4.90
C ASN A 86 -6.71 -9.24 5.26
N HIS A 87 -7.23 -8.15 4.68
CA HIS A 87 -8.57 -7.55 4.88
C HIS A 87 -8.80 -7.00 6.31
N ALA A 88 -8.20 -7.64 7.33
CA ALA A 88 -8.27 -7.30 8.76
C ALA A 88 -9.72 -7.03 9.23
N LEU A 89 -10.68 -7.80 8.73
CA LEU A 89 -12.07 -7.72 9.18
C LEU A 89 -12.24 -8.44 10.52
N MET A 90 -13.13 -7.92 11.36
CA MET A 90 -13.50 -8.55 12.62
C MET A 90 -14.42 -9.75 12.31
N PRO A 91 -13.98 -11.00 12.56
CA PRO A 91 -14.69 -12.19 12.10
C PRO A 91 -16.04 -12.42 12.80
N TRP A 92 -16.24 -11.85 13.98
CA TRP A 92 -17.49 -11.93 14.73
C TRP A 92 -18.53 -10.85 14.35
N LEU A 93 -18.12 -9.82 13.60
CA LEU A 93 -18.99 -8.76 13.11
C LEU A 93 -19.45 -9.05 11.68
N THR A 94 -20.66 -8.65 11.34
CA THR A 94 -21.16 -8.64 9.96
C THR A 94 -20.40 -7.63 9.09
N VAL A 95 -20.60 -7.70 7.78
CA VAL A 95 -20.09 -6.72 6.81
C VAL A 95 -20.52 -5.30 7.19
N TYR A 96 -21.81 -5.12 7.51
CA TYR A 96 -22.33 -3.83 7.99
C TYR A 96 -21.63 -3.38 9.27
N GLU A 97 -21.53 -4.25 10.28
CA GLU A 97 -20.94 -3.91 11.57
C GLU A 97 -19.43 -3.60 11.48
N ASN A 98 -18.71 -4.24 10.54
CA ASN A 98 -17.30 -3.94 10.27
C ASN A 98 -17.10 -2.49 9.79
N VAL A 99 -17.98 -2.00 8.91
CA VAL A 99 -17.97 -0.60 8.46
C VAL A 99 -18.51 0.33 9.54
N GLU A 100 -19.57 -0.10 10.23
CA GLU A 100 -20.18 0.66 11.33
C GLU A 100 -19.16 0.99 12.43
N LEU A 101 -18.27 0.06 12.76
CA LEU A 101 -17.23 0.25 13.75
C LEU A 101 -16.39 1.51 13.46
N ALA A 102 -15.94 1.66 12.22
CA ALA A 102 -15.13 2.80 11.78
C ALA A 102 -15.96 4.10 11.79
N VAL A 103 -17.18 4.06 11.24
CA VAL A 103 -18.08 5.22 11.19
C VAL A 103 -18.45 5.69 12.59
N ARG A 104 -18.71 4.77 13.52
CA ARG A 104 -18.99 5.12 14.92
C ARG A 104 -17.77 5.72 15.60
N GLN A 105 -16.58 5.21 15.35
CA GLN A 105 -15.38 5.76 15.99
C GLN A 105 -15.12 7.22 15.57
N VAL A 106 -15.33 7.54 14.28
CA VAL A 106 -15.06 8.87 13.73
C VAL A 106 -16.24 9.83 13.92
N PHE A 107 -17.47 9.41 13.65
CA PHE A 107 -18.64 10.29 13.54
C PHE A 107 -19.65 10.18 14.70
N LYS A 108 -19.31 9.50 15.80
CA LYS A 108 -20.22 9.37 16.97
C LYS A 108 -20.68 10.72 17.54
N ARG A 109 -19.86 11.78 17.41
CA ARG A 109 -20.16 13.12 17.92
C ARG A 109 -20.83 14.05 16.89
N THR A 110 -20.75 13.73 15.60
CA THR A 110 -21.14 14.63 14.51
C THR A 110 -22.33 14.14 13.69
N MET A 111 -22.59 12.83 13.66
CA MET A 111 -23.72 12.25 12.94
C MET A 111 -24.68 11.55 13.91
N SER A 112 -25.98 11.65 13.66
CA SER A 112 -27.04 10.88 14.32
C SER A 112 -26.95 9.39 13.98
N ARG A 113 -27.75 8.56 14.67
CA ARG A 113 -27.83 7.12 14.35
C ARG A 113 -28.32 6.86 12.92
N GLN A 114 -29.29 7.65 12.45
CA GLN A 114 -29.87 7.49 11.13
C GLN A 114 -28.87 7.90 10.04
N GLU A 115 -28.23 9.06 10.18
CA GLU A 115 -27.21 9.53 9.23
C GLU A 115 -26.03 8.55 9.14
N ARG A 116 -25.59 7.97 10.26
CA ARG A 116 -24.53 6.95 10.23
C ARG A 116 -24.98 5.70 9.45
N LYS A 117 -26.23 5.25 9.64
CA LYS A 117 -26.75 4.08 8.92
C LYS A 117 -26.78 4.32 7.42
N GLU A 118 -27.26 5.48 6.98
CA GLU A 118 -27.28 5.88 5.57
C GLU A 118 -25.87 5.97 5.00
N TRP A 119 -24.94 6.58 5.75
CA TRP A 119 -23.53 6.67 5.35
C TRP A 119 -22.87 5.29 5.20
N ILE A 120 -23.13 4.35 6.11
CA ILE A 120 -22.61 2.98 6.03
C ILE A 120 -23.14 2.27 4.78
N LEU A 121 -24.45 2.36 4.53
CA LEU A 121 -25.06 1.72 3.36
C LEU A 121 -24.53 2.31 2.06
N HIS A 122 -24.40 3.65 1.98
CA HIS A 122 -23.81 4.32 0.84
C HIS A 122 -22.38 3.84 0.55
N ASN A 123 -21.52 3.73 1.57
CA ASN A 123 -20.14 3.22 1.38
C ASN A 123 -20.10 1.74 0.99
N LEU A 124 -21.07 0.94 1.45
CA LEU A 124 -21.21 -0.46 1.01
C LEU A 124 -21.72 -0.55 -0.44
N GLU A 125 -22.56 0.38 -0.89
CA GLU A 125 -23.02 0.46 -2.27
C GLU A 125 -21.88 0.82 -3.24
N LEU A 126 -21.01 1.77 -2.86
CA LEU A 126 -19.84 2.18 -3.65
C LEU A 126 -18.91 1.01 -4.00
N VAL A 127 -18.81 0.02 -3.12
CA VAL A 127 -17.99 -1.18 -3.33
C VAL A 127 -18.81 -2.41 -3.72
N ASN A 128 -20.09 -2.23 -4.07
CA ASN A 128 -21.03 -3.29 -4.42
C ASN A 128 -21.11 -4.43 -3.38
N MET A 129 -21.25 -4.06 -2.10
CA MET A 129 -21.35 -4.98 -0.96
C MET A 129 -22.66 -4.85 -0.15
N ALA A 130 -23.57 -3.96 -0.55
CA ALA A 130 -24.86 -3.78 0.12
C ALA A 130 -25.69 -5.08 0.20
N HIS A 131 -25.66 -5.91 -0.85
CA HIS A 131 -26.36 -7.20 -0.91
C HIS A 131 -25.84 -8.24 0.13
N ALA A 132 -24.63 -8.04 0.65
CA ALA A 132 -23.98 -8.94 1.61
C ALA A 132 -23.84 -8.31 3.01
N ALA A 133 -24.52 -7.17 3.27
CA ALA A 133 -24.38 -6.40 4.51
C ALA A 133 -24.61 -7.23 5.79
N GLY A 134 -25.54 -8.20 5.76
CA GLY A 134 -25.86 -9.07 6.88
C GLY A 134 -24.96 -10.31 7.04
N LYS A 135 -24.06 -10.58 6.09
CA LYS A 135 -23.14 -11.73 6.16
C LYS A 135 -21.93 -11.42 7.04
N ARG A 136 -21.29 -12.45 7.59
CA ARG A 136 -20.01 -12.36 8.30
C ARG A 136 -18.82 -12.63 7.37
N PRO A 137 -17.58 -12.23 7.74
CA PRO A 137 -16.38 -12.48 6.94
C PRO A 137 -16.15 -13.94 6.54
N GLY A 138 -16.57 -14.91 7.36
CA GLY A 138 -16.48 -16.33 7.01
C GLY A 138 -17.48 -16.81 5.94
N GLU A 139 -18.46 -15.97 5.58
CA GLU A 139 -19.54 -16.30 4.63
C GLU A 139 -19.40 -15.57 3.28
N ILE A 140 -18.28 -14.87 3.08
CA ILE A 140 -17.99 -14.09 1.88
C ILE A 140 -16.62 -14.50 1.31
N SER A 141 -16.40 -14.29 0.01
CA SER A 141 -15.10 -14.57 -0.60
C SER A 141 -14.03 -13.58 -0.13
N GLY A 142 -12.74 -13.91 -0.33
CA GLY A 142 -11.64 -12.98 -0.05
C GLY A 142 -11.81 -11.66 -0.78
N GLY A 143 -12.17 -11.69 -2.07
CA GLY A 143 -12.45 -10.47 -2.82
C GLY A 143 -13.61 -9.63 -2.27
N MET A 144 -14.67 -10.28 -1.78
CA MET A 144 -15.74 -9.57 -1.07
C MET A 144 -15.23 -8.95 0.24
N ALA A 145 -14.43 -9.67 1.02
CA ALA A 145 -13.82 -9.14 2.24
C ALA A 145 -12.92 -7.92 1.95
N GLN A 146 -12.25 -7.90 0.80
CA GLN A 146 -11.37 -6.80 0.38
C GLN A 146 -12.14 -5.53 0.09
N ARG A 147 -13.25 -5.66 -0.63
CA ARG A 147 -14.19 -4.57 -0.88
C ARG A 147 -14.74 -3.99 0.42
N VAL A 148 -15.06 -4.84 1.41
CA VAL A 148 -15.51 -4.39 2.74
C VAL A 148 -14.39 -3.66 3.49
N GLY A 149 -13.15 -4.12 3.39
CA GLY A 149 -11.98 -3.42 3.95
C GLY A 149 -11.81 -2.01 3.38
N ILE A 150 -11.98 -1.87 2.06
CA ILE A 150 -11.94 -0.58 1.35
C ILE A 150 -13.11 0.31 1.78
N ALA A 151 -14.34 -0.20 1.80
CA ALA A 151 -15.51 0.56 2.27
C ALA A 151 -15.33 1.05 3.70
N ARG A 152 -14.80 0.21 4.60
CA ARG A 152 -14.50 0.60 5.98
C ARG A 152 -13.49 1.76 6.05
N ALA A 153 -12.45 1.73 5.23
CA ALA A 153 -11.44 2.77 5.17
C ALA A 153 -11.99 4.09 4.59
N LEU A 154 -12.73 4.01 3.48
CA LEU A 154 -13.35 5.16 2.82
C LEU A 154 -14.43 5.81 3.69
N ALA A 155 -15.20 5.00 4.43
CA ALA A 155 -16.25 5.49 5.31
C ALA A 155 -15.72 6.38 6.44
N MET A 156 -14.41 6.38 6.73
CA MET A 156 -13.77 7.29 7.70
C MET A 156 -13.53 8.71 7.15
N LYS A 157 -13.69 8.93 5.83
CA LYS A 157 -13.26 10.16 5.13
C LYS A 157 -11.80 10.55 5.45
N PRO A 158 -10.83 9.65 5.21
CA PRO A 158 -9.44 9.90 5.56
C PRO A 158 -8.83 10.99 4.68
N SER A 159 -7.88 11.74 5.24
CA SER A 159 -7.03 12.65 4.46
C SER A 159 -5.99 11.88 3.65
N VAL A 160 -5.49 10.77 4.21
CA VAL A 160 -4.58 9.84 3.53
C VAL A 160 -5.16 8.42 3.56
N LEU A 161 -5.36 7.83 2.38
CA LEU A 161 -5.74 6.44 2.22
C LEU A 161 -4.49 5.61 1.89
N LEU A 162 -4.17 4.66 2.77
CA LEU A 162 -3.03 3.77 2.65
C LEU A 162 -3.54 2.38 2.27
N MET A 163 -3.01 1.78 1.20
CA MET A 163 -3.47 0.48 0.73
C MET A 163 -2.29 -0.45 0.45
N ASP A 164 -2.30 -1.62 1.08
CA ASP A 164 -1.28 -2.67 0.87
C ASP A 164 -1.86 -3.80 0.00
N GLU A 165 -1.45 -3.83 -1.27
CA GLU A 165 -1.94 -4.75 -2.31
C GLU A 165 -3.47 -4.90 -2.37
N PRO A 166 -4.22 -3.81 -2.55
CA PRO A 166 -5.66 -3.82 -2.34
C PRO A 166 -6.45 -4.67 -3.34
N PHE A 167 -5.84 -5.08 -4.45
CA PHE A 167 -6.52 -5.75 -5.56
C PHE A 167 -6.05 -7.18 -5.82
N GLY A 168 -5.03 -7.67 -5.10
CA GLY A 168 -4.38 -8.94 -5.39
C GLY A 168 -5.31 -10.17 -5.28
N ALA A 169 -6.33 -10.11 -4.44
CA ALA A 169 -7.30 -11.19 -4.24
C ALA A 169 -8.53 -11.14 -5.17
N LEU A 170 -8.56 -10.22 -6.13
CA LEU A 170 -9.71 -9.98 -7.01
C LEU A 170 -9.52 -10.59 -8.40
N ASP A 171 -10.61 -11.13 -8.95
CA ASP A 171 -10.72 -11.47 -10.37
C ASP A 171 -10.64 -10.21 -11.25
N ALA A 172 -10.30 -10.39 -12.52
CA ALA A 172 -10.00 -9.28 -13.43
C ALA A 172 -11.15 -8.28 -13.60
N LEU A 173 -12.40 -8.75 -13.68
CA LEU A 173 -13.55 -7.87 -13.90
C LEU A 173 -13.90 -7.09 -12.63
N THR A 174 -13.92 -7.78 -11.48
CA THR A 174 -14.14 -7.13 -10.19
C THR A 174 -13.04 -6.12 -9.87
N ARG A 175 -11.78 -6.48 -10.17
CA ARG A 175 -10.63 -5.60 -10.01
C ARG A 175 -10.79 -4.33 -10.83
N ALA A 176 -11.14 -4.46 -12.11
CA ALA A 176 -11.30 -3.31 -12.98
C ALA A 176 -12.36 -2.35 -12.45
N HIS A 177 -13.54 -2.87 -12.11
CA HIS A 177 -14.62 -2.06 -11.55
C HIS A 177 -14.22 -1.33 -10.26
N LEU A 178 -13.53 -2.02 -9.34
CA LEU A 178 -13.13 -1.42 -8.07
C LEU A 178 -12.05 -0.34 -8.23
N GLN A 179 -11.15 -0.52 -9.20
CA GLN A 179 -10.13 0.48 -9.55
C GLN A 179 -10.78 1.75 -10.11
N ASP A 180 -11.77 1.59 -10.99
CA ASP A 180 -12.51 2.71 -11.56
C ASP A 180 -13.29 3.46 -10.45
N SER A 181 -14.02 2.73 -9.58
CA SER A 181 -14.70 3.33 -8.42
C SER A 181 -13.72 4.06 -7.49
N LEU A 182 -12.53 3.51 -7.25
CA LEU A 182 -11.53 4.15 -6.40
C LEU A 182 -11.02 5.46 -7.02
N MET A 183 -10.83 5.51 -8.34
CA MET A 183 -10.45 6.73 -9.04
C MET A 183 -11.52 7.81 -8.92
N ASP A 184 -12.79 7.43 -9.10
CA ASP A 184 -13.92 8.36 -8.98
C ASP A 184 -14.04 8.92 -7.56
N ILE A 185 -13.95 8.04 -6.55
CA ILE A 185 -14.01 8.43 -5.14
C ILE A 185 -12.82 9.32 -4.76
N GLN A 186 -11.63 9.01 -5.26
CA GLN A 186 -10.45 9.83 -5.00
C GLN A 186 -10.59 11.22 -5.62
N GLN A 187 -11.15 11.33 -6.83
CA GLN A 187 -11.44 12.60 -7.47
C GLN A 187 -12.48 13.42 -6.69
N GLU A 188 -13.52 12.77 -6.17
CA GLU A 188 -14.56 13.44 -5.39
C GLU A 188 -14.04 13.92 -4.02
N LEU A 189 -13.32 13.06 -3.30
CA LEU A 189 -12.84 13.36 -1.95
C LEU A 189 -11.55 14.18 -1.93
N ASN A 190 -10.80 14.20 -3.05
CA ASN A 190 -9.49 14.82 -3.18
C ASN A 190 -8.53 14.42 -2.03
N ASN A 191 -8.62 13.16 -1.62
CA ASN A 191 -7.74 12.59 -0.61
C ASN A 191 -6.43 12.12 -1.26
N THR A 192 -5.37 12.11 -0.47
CA THR A 192 -4.08 11.56 -0.90
C THR A 192 -4.12 10.04 -0.77
N VAL A 193 -3.65 9.33 -1.79
CA VAL A 193 -3.67 7.87 -1.81
C VAL A 193 -2.23 7.36 -1.92
N ILE A 194 -1.86 6.41 -1.06
CA ILE A 194 -0.60 5.68 -1.16
C ILE A 194 -0.94 4.20 -1.29
N MET A 195 -0.59 3.63 -2.43
CA MET A 195 -0.87 2.24 -2.75
C MET A 195 0.44 1.47 -2.89
N ILE A 196 0.52 0.29 -2.29
CA ILE A 196 1.53 -0.70 -2.63
C ILE A 196 0.91 -1.66 -3.64
N THR A 197 1.59 -1.86 -4.76
CA THR A 197 1.21 -2.89 -5.74
C THR A 197 2.47 -3.54 -6.32
N HIS A 198 2.31 -4.77 -6.80
CA HIS A 198 3.28 -5.46 -7.63
C HIS A 198 2.87 -5.47 -9.11
N ASP A 199 1.69 -4.96 -9.44
CA ASP A 199 1.15 -4.90 -10.80
C ASP A 199 1.49 -3.54 -11.44
N VAL A 200 2.22 -3.60 -12.55
CA VAL A 200 2.67 -2.41 -13.29
C VAL A 200 1.50 -1.69 -13.93
N ASP A 201 0.50 -2.42 -14.43
CA ASP A 201 -0.68 -1.83 -15.06
C ASP A 201 -1.49 -1.05 -14.03
N GLU A 202 -1.64 -1.57 -12.81
CA GLU A 202 -2.32 -0.86 -11.73
C GLU A 202 -1.62 0.45 -11.36
N ALA A 203 -0.30 0.40 -11.24
CA ALA A 203 0.47 1.58 -10.86
C ALA A 203 0.40 2.69 -11.91
N VAL A 204 0.57 2.35 -13.20
CA VAL A 204 0.51 3.34 -14.28
C VAL A 204 -0.92 3.86 -14.46
N LEU A 205 -1.93 3.00 -14.33
CA LEU A 205 -3.33 3.39 -14.46
C LEU A 205 -3.76 4.33 -13.33
N LEU A 206 -3.44 4.04 -12.08
CA LEU A 206 -4.02 4.75 -10.93
C LEU A 206 -3.21 5.96 -10.44
N SER A 207 -1.89 5.99 -10.69
CA SER A 207 -1.00 6.90 -9.96
C SER A 207 -0.66 8.16 -10.74
N ASP A 208 -0.47 9.27 -10.03
CA ASP A 208 0.21 10.45 -10.56
C ASP A 208 1.73 10.28 -10.48
N ARG A 209 2.19 9.51 -9.49
CA ARG A 209 3.61 9.21 -9.26
C ARG A 209 3.82 7.76 -8.85
N ILE A 210 4.86 7.15 -9.39
CA ILE A 210 5.32 5.81 -9.02
C ILE A 210 6.68 5.95 -8.35
N ILE A 211 6.72 5.60 -7.06
CA ILE A 211 7.94 5.53 -6.27
C ILE A 211 8.48 4.11 -6.35
N MET A 212 9.61 3.97 -7.02
CA MET A 212 10.27 2.69 -7.22
C MET A 212 11.36 2.52 -6.17
N MET A 213 11.18 1.56 -5.27
CA MET A 213 12.11 1.26 -4.19
C MET A 213 13.24 0.33 -4.65
N THR A 214 14.44 0.56 -4.12
CA THR A 214 15.57 -0.35 -4.32
C THR A 214 15.37 -1.67 -3.56
N ASN A 215 16.21 -2.66 -3.85
CA ASN A 215 16.11 -3.97 -3.21
C ASN A 215 16.66 -3.91 -1.78
N GLY A 216 15.99 -4.62 -0.86
CA GLY A 216 16.49 -4.79 0.50
C GLY A 216 17.67 -5.77 0.57
N PRO A 217 18.42 -5.79 1.69
CA PRO A 217 18.34 -4.89 2.86
C PRO A 217 18.81 -3.45 2.55
N SER A 218 18.49 -2.50 3.44
CA SER A 218 18.75 -1.05 3.28
C SER A 218 18.10 -0.45 2.03
N ALA A 219 16.81 -0.73 1.85
CA ALA A 219 16.07 -0.19 0.72
C ALA A 219 15.86 1.32 0.87
N THR A 220 15.95 2.03 -0.25
CA THR A 220 15.74 3.47 -0.37
C THR A 220 14.86 3.78 -1.59
N VAL A 221 14.52 5.04 -1.80
CA VAL A 221 13.84 5.48 -3.03
C VAL A 221 14.86 5.43 -4.17
N GLY A 222 14.64 4.54 -5.13
CA GLY A 222 15.49 4.39 -6.30
C GLY A 222 15.15 5.40 -7.38
N GLU A 223 13.87 5.49 -7.73
CA GLU A 223 13.37 6.35 -8.79
C GLU A 223 11.95 6.85 -8.48
N ASP A 224 11.64 8.04 -8.96
CA ASP A 224 10.37 8.75 -8.75
C ASP A 224 9.81 9.14 -10.11
N LEU A 225 9.01 8.26 -10.68
CA LEU A 225 8.43 8.43 -12.00
C LEU A 225 7.12 9.20 -11.90
N ARG A 226 7.04 10.33 -12.60
CA ARG A 226 5.82 11.12 -12.71
C ARG A 226 5.04 10.75 -13.97
N ILE A 227 3.75 10.47 -13.80
CA ILE A 227 2.85 10.09 -14.89
C ILE A 227 2.06 11.33 -15.31
N GLU A 228 2.29 11.79 -16.54
CA GLU A 228 1.63 12.98 -17.09
C GLU A 228 0.40 12.63 -17.96
N LEU A 229 -0.26 11.51 -17.64
CA LEU A 229 -1.52 11.11 -18.27
C LEU A 229 -2.70 11.80 -17.59
N PRO A 230 -3.59 12.48 -18.36
CA PRO A 230 -4.75 13.16 -17.81
C PRO A 230 -5.73 12.18 -17.16
N ARG A 231 -6.44 12.65 -16.12
CA ARG A 231 -7.55 11.93 -15.47
C ARG A 231 -8.89 12.47 -16.01
N PRO A 232 -9.95 11.64 -16.13
CA PRO A 232 -10.00 10.20 -15.85
C PRO A 232 -9.27 9.37 -16.93
N ARG A 233 -8.73 8.23 -16.52
CA ARG A 233 -7.96 7.33 -17.38
C ARG A 233 -8.84 6.16 -17.79
N ASP A 234 -9.25 6.14 -19.04
CA ASP A 234 -10.01 5.02 -19.60
C ASP A 234 -9.05 3.91 -20.03
N ARG A 235 -9.23 2.73 -19.44
CA ARG A 235 -8.35 1.58 -19.61
C ARG A 235 -8.34 1.04 -21.05
N VAL A 236 -9.48 1.09 -21.73
CA VAL A 236 -9.62 0.62 -23.12
C VAL A 236 -8.96 1.62 -24.06
N ALA A 237 -9.17 2.93 -23.84
CA ALA A 237 -8.55 3.98 -24.63
C ALA A 237 -7.02 4.04 -24.44
N LEU A 238 -6.52 3.73 -23.24
CA LEU A 238 -5.09 3.76 -22.93
C LEU A 238 -4.32 2.53 -23.39
N ALA A 239 -5.01 1.42 -23.72
CA ALA A 239 -4.36 0.17 -24.11
C ALA A 239 -3.35 0.35 -25.27
N ASP A 240 -3.70 1.22 -26.23
CA ASP A 240 -2.86 1.54 -27.40
C ASP A 240 -2.16 2.90 -27.29
N ASN A 241 -2.24 3.57 -26.14
CA ASN A 241 -1.63 4.89 -25.95
C ASN A 241 -0.09 4.76 -25.83
N PRO A 242 0.71 5.43 -26.68
CA PRO A 242 2.17 5.32 -26.65
C PRO A 242 2.82 5.77 -25.34
N GLU A 243 2.28 6.81 -24.68
CA GLU A 243 2.79 7.30 -23.39
C GLU A 243 2.50 6.28 -22.27
N TYR A 244 1.32 5.66 -22.28
CA TYR A 244 0.99 4.60 -21.33
C TYR A 244 1.94 3.41 -21.48
N VAL A 245 2.21 2.97 -22.72
CA VAL A 245 3.18 1.91 -23.00
C VAL A 245 4.59 2.31 -22.56
N HIS A 246 4.99 3.56 -22.77
CA HIS A 246 6.29 4.08 -22.36
C HIS A 246 6.48 4.00 -20.84
N TYR A 247 5.53 4.50 -20.05
CA TYR A 247 5.59 4.42 -18.59
C TYR A 247 5.63 2.98 -18.08
N ARG A 248 4.88 2.07 -18.70
CA ARG A 248 4.95 0.63 -18.37
C ARG A 248 6.34 0.06 -18.61
N GLN A 249 6.96 0.40 -19.74
CA GLN A 249 8.30 -0.05 -20.09
C GLN A 249 9.36 0.48 -19.12
N GLU A 250 9.23 1.72 -18.66
CA GLU A 250 10.15 2.32 -17.68
C GLU A 250 10.08 1.58 -16.33
N VAL A 251 8.87 1.36 -15.81
CA VAL A 251 8.67 0.60 -14.56
C VAL A 251 9.18 -0.84 -14.69
N LEU A 252 8.87 -1.52 -15.80
CA LEU A 252 9.35 -2.88 -16.05
C LEU A 252 10.88 -2.94 -16.14
N SER A 253 11.49 -2.00 -16.86
CA SER A 253 12.95 -1.89 -16.99
C SER A 253 13.61 -1.76 -15.62
N PHE A 254 13.09 -0.88 -14.76
CA PHE A 254 13.59 -0.73 -13.40
C PHE A 254 13.51 -2.03 -12.60
N LEU A 255 12.35 -2.70 -12.63
CA LEU A 255 12.14 -3.95 -11.91
C LEU A 255 13.11 -5.05 -12.39
N TYR A 256 13.26 -5.23 -13.71
CA TYR A 256 14.16 -6.25 -14.27
C TYR A 256 15.64 -5.96 -14.01
N GLU A 257 16.09 -4.72 -14.19
CA GLU A 257 17.49 -4.36 -13.96
C GLU A 257 17.93 -4.62 -12.52
N LYS A 258 17.05 -4.32 -11.57
CA LYS A 258 17.33 -4.53 -10.15
C LYS A 258 17.22 -6.00 -9.77
N GLN A 259 16.32 -6.78 -10.39
CA GLN A 259 16.23 -8.23 -10.18
C GLN A 259 17.53 -8.94 -10.59
N ARG A 260 18.05 -8.65 -11.79
CA ARG A 260 19.30 -9.26 -12.29
C ARG A 260 20.50 -8.93 -11.40
N LYS A 261 20.58 -7.70 -10.90
CA LYS A 261 21.63 -7.29 -9.94
C LYS A 261 21.53 -8.07 -8.64
N PHE A 262 20.32 -8.29 -8.12
CA PHE A 262 20.09 -9.05 -6.89
C PHE A 262 20.44 -10.54 -7.01
N GLU A 263 20.01 -11.20 -8.07
CA GLU A 263 20.34 -12.60 -8.35
C GLU A 263 21.86 -12.80 -8.51
N THR A 264 22.54 -11.86 -9.17
CA THR A 264 24.00 -11.88 -9.33
C THR A 264 24.72 -11.76 -7.98
N ILE A 265 24.27 -10.86 -7.10
CA ILE A 265 24.85 -10.67 -5.76
C ILE A 265 24.64 -11.91 -4.89
N ASN A 266 23.44 -12.49 -4.89
CA ASN A 266 23.14 -13.69 -4.10
C ASN A 266 23.93 -14.91 -4.60
N THR A 267 24.09 -15.05 -5.92
CA THR A 267 24.91 -16.13 -6.51
C THR A 267 26.38 -16.01 -6.07
N ARG A 268 26.94 -14.79 -6.04
CA ARG A 268 28.30 -14.55 -5.55
C ARG A 268 28.45 -14.84 -4.05
N ARG A 269 27.48 -14.41 -3.22
CA ARG A 269 27.48 -14.70 -1.76
C ARG A 269 27.40 -16.20 -1.47
N ASN A 270 26.52 -16.92 -2.18
CA ASN A 270 26.38 -18.37 -2.01
C ASN A 270 27.64 -19.13 -2.46
N ASN A 271 28.30 -18.68 -3.53
CA ASN A 271 29.56 -19.28 -3.99
C ASN A 271 30.73 -19.00 -3.03
N GLN A 272 30.78 -17.82 -2.41
CA GLN A 272 31.79 -17.50 -1.39
C GLN A 272 31.58 -18.31 -0.10
N GLN A 273 30.33 -18.50 0.36
CA GLN A 273 30.04 -19.34 1.52
C GLN A 273 30.34 -20.83 1.30
N LYS A 274 30.17 -21.33 0.07
CA LYS A 274 30.60 -22.69 -0.30
C LYS A 274 32.13 -22.85 -0.38
N ALA A 275 32.84 -21.79 -0.77
CA ALA A 275 34.30 -21.80 -0.85
C ALA A 275 34.99 -21.66 0.53
N SER A 276 34.28 -21.13 1.53
CA SER A 276 34.77 -20.97 2.92
C SER A 276 34.33 -22.10 3.86
N GLY A 277 33.81 -23.22 3.35
CA GLY A 277 33.40 -24.37 4.16
C GLY A 277 34.59 -25.20 4.61
N ASP A 278 35.02 -25.00 5.85
CA ASP A 278 35.95 -25.87 6.57
C ASP A 278 35.49 -27.34 6.52
N THR A 279 36.40 -28.20 6.06
CA THR A 279 36.38 -29.65 6.30
C THR A 279 36.32 -29.92 7.80
N ILE A 280 35.13 -30.25 8.32
CA ILE A 280 34.99 -30.88 9.64
C ILE A 280 35.38 -32.36 9.45
N PRO A 281 36.42 -32.89 10.10
CA PRO A 281 36.72 -34.31 10.01
C PRO A 281 35.64 -35.09 10.76
N ALA A 282 35.12 -36.14 10.11
CA ALA A 282 34.22 -37.11 10.71
C ALA A 282 34.89 -37.72 11.96
N LYS A 283 34.33 -37.46 13.15
CA LYS A 283 34.67 -38.25 14.34
C LYS A 283 33.81 -39.51 14.35
N ALA A 284 34.51 -40.64 14.29
CA ALA A 284 33.99 -41.98 14.33
C ALA A 284 33.25 -42.27 15.65
N THR A 285 32.21 -43.08 15.49
CA THR A 285 31.52 -43.91 16.47
C THR A 285 32.46 -44.64 17.44
N ALA A 286 32.10 -44.63 18.72
CA ALA A 286 32.30 -45.72 19.66
C ALA A 286 31.04 -45.82 20.54
#